data_AF-A0A968C345-F1
#
_entry.id   AF-A0A968C345-F1
#
_cell.length_a   1.000
_cell.length_b   1.000
_cell.length_c   1.000
_cell.angle_alpha   90.00
_cell.angle_beta   90.00
_cell.angle_gamma   90.00
#
_symmetry.space_group_name_H-M   'P 1'
#
loop_
_entity.id
_entity.type
_entity.pdbx_description
1 polymer ?
#
loop_
_entity_poly.entity_id
_entity_poly.type
_entity_poly.pdbx_seq_one_letter_code
_entity_poly.pdbx_strand_id
1 'polypeptide(L)' 'DLEDGKIKFAWVQVNNPFQATANANHWIKAAREMDNFIVCSDAYPTVSGKVADLILPSAMIFEKWGA' A
#
# COMPACT_ATOMS: atom_id res chain seq x y z
N ASP A 1 10.91 -8.88 3.29
CA ASP A 1 10.05 -9.62 2.33
C ASP A 1 9.93 -8.99 0.95
N LEU A 2 9.34 -7.79 0.81
CA LEU A 2 9.30 -7.06 -0.47
C LEU A 2 10.70 -6.71 -0.98
N GLU A 3 11.56 -6.20 -0.09
CA GLU A 3 12.96 -5.86 -0.40
C GLU A 3 13.85 -7.10 -0.59
N ASP A 4 13.46 -8.22 0.00
CA ASP A 4 14.18 -9.50 -0.12
C ASP A 4 13.73 -10.29 -1.36
N GLY A 5 12.73 -9.79 -2.10
CA GLY A 5 12.15 -10.46 -3.27
C GLY A 5 11.36 -11.74 -2.97
N LYS A 6 11.10 -12.04 -1.69
CA LYS A 6 10.33 -13.23 -1.27
C LYS A 6 8.84 -13.06 -1.48
N ILE A 7 8.36 -11.83 -1.34
CA ILE A 7 6.97 -11.45 -1.61
C ILE A 7 6.98 -10.41 -2.71
N LYS A 8 6.29 -10.71 -3.81
CA LYS A 8 6.14 -9.79 -4.95
C LYS A 8 4.83 -9.02 -4.94
N PHE A 9 3.87 -9.42 -4.11
CA PHE A 9 2.54 -8.82 -4.08
C PHE A 9 2.21 -8.33 -2.68
N ALA A 10 1.77 -7.08 -2.57
CA ALA A 10 1.30 -6.52 -1.32
C ALA A 10 0.00 -5.76 -1.52
N TRP A 11 -0.99 -6.06 -0.67
CA TRP A 11 -2.24 -5.31 -0.63
C TRP A 11 -2.34 -4.53 0.68
N VAL A 12 -2.25 -3.22 0.57
CA VAL A 12 -2.42 -2.25 1.64
C VAL A 12 -3.89 -1.91 1.80
N GLN A 13 -4.41 -2.10 3.02
CA GLN A 13 -5.81 -1.84 3.39
C GLN A 13 -5.87 -0.78 4.48
N VAL A 14 -6.12 0.48 4.09
CA VAL A 14 -6.44 1.61 4.99
C VAL A 14 -5.49 1.78 6.19
N ASN A 15 -4.19 1.51 6.04
CA ASN A 15 -3.18 1.67 7.13
C ASN A 15 -1.95 2.52 6.76
N ASN A 16 -1.79 2.91 5.50
CA ASN A 16 -0.75 3.81 5.00
C ASN A 16 0.71 3.50 5.50
N PRO A 17 1.25 2.29 5.24
CA PRO A 17 2.51 1.83 5.85
C PRO A 17 3.72 2.61 5.35
N PHE A 18 3.69 3.12 4.12
CA PHE A 18 4.78 3.91 3.53
C PHE A 18 4.96 5.29 4.17
N GLN A 19 4.04 5.70 5.06
CA GLN A 19 4.16 6.89 5.90
C GLN A 19 4.15 6.56 7.39
N ALA A 20 3.38 5.55 7.82
CA ALA A 20 3.21 5.21 9.23
C ALA A 20 4.45 4.50 9.84
N THR A 21 5.27 3.85 9.01
CA THR A 21 6.47 3.17 9.48
C THR A 21 7.61 4.16 9.78
N ALA A 22 8.27 3.98 10.92
CA ALA A 22 9.35 4.87 11.39
C ALA A 22 10.49 5.08 10.37
N ASN A 23 10.79 4.05 9.57
CA ASN A 23 11.69 4.17 8.42
C ASN A 23 11.11 3.37 7.25
N ALA A 24 10.43 4.04 6.32
CA ALA A 24 9.88 3.40 5.13
C ALA A 24 10.82 3.48 3.90
N ASN A 25 12.00 4.12 4.01
CA ASN A 25 12.84 4.41 2.83
C ASN A 25 13.25 3.15 2.06
N HIS A 26 13.56 2.07 2.76
CA HIS A 26 13.94 0.79 2.17
C HIS A 26 12.76 0.14 1.42
N TRP A 27 11.55 0.17 1.97
CA TRP A 27 10.35 -0.33 1.29
C TRP A 27 9.89 0.58 0.15
N ILE A 28 10.05 1.90 0.25
CA ILE A 28 9.77 2.82 -0.86
C ILE A 28 10.71 2.52 -2.03
N LYS A 29 12.00 2.28 -1.74
CA LYS A 29 12.97 1.85 -2.76
C LYS A 29 12.57 0.52 -3.39
N ALA A 30 12.27 -0.49 -2.58
CA ALA A 30 11.83 -1.80 -3.07
C ALA A 30 10.54 -1.72 -3.89
N ALA A 31 9.59 -0.86 -3.51
CA ALA A 31 8.35 -0.65 -4.23
C ALA A 31 8.54 0.04 -5.60
N ARG A 32 9.62 0.83 -5.78
CA ARG A 32 9.86 1.60 -7.00
C ARG A 32 10.85 0.98 -7.97
N GLU A 33 11.82 0.23 -7.43
CA GLU A 33 12.95 -0.26 -8.21
C GLU A 33 12.87 -1.78 -8.47
N MET A 34 12.07 -2.52 -7.70
CA MET A 34 11.94 -3.97 -7.86
C MET A 34 10.61 -4.34 -8.54
N ASP A 35 10.55 -5.57 -9.06
CA ASP A 35 9.37 -6.19 -9.68
C ASP A 35 8.35 -6.63 -8.62
N ASN A 36 7.75 -5.64 -7.96
CA ASN A 36 6.70 -5.78 -6.97
C ASN A 36 5.39 -5.18 -7.52
N PHE A 37 4.26 -5.81 -7.22
CA PHE A 37 2.92 -5.31 -7.53
C PHE A 37 2.19 -4.94 -6.26
N ILE A 38 1.95 -3.64 -6.07
CA ILE A 38 1.38 -3.07 -4.86
C ILE A 38 -0.01 -2.52 -5.15
N VAL A 39 -0.99 -3.02 -4.41
CA VAL A 39 -2.37 -2.52 -4.42
C VAL A 39 -2.59 -1.71 -3.15
N CYS A 40 -3.12 -0.50 -3.28
CA CYS A 40 -3.51 0.33 -2.15
C CYS A 40 -5.02 0.60 -2.20
N SER A 41 -5.75 0.08 -1.22
CA SER A 41 -7.16 0.37 -1.02
C SER A 41 -7.29 1.42 0.08
N ASP A 42 -7.66 2.63 -0.29
CA ASP A 42 -7.73 3.77 0.62
C ASP A 42 -8.92 4.68 0.28
N ALA A 43 -9.48 5.32 1.29
CA ALA A 43 -10.54 6.32 1.11
C ALA A 43 -9.95 7.72 0.88
N TYR A 44 -8.66 7.89 1.19
CA TYR A 44 -7.94 9.14 1.04
C TYR A 44 -6.72 8.97 0.13
N PRO A 45 -6.30 10.03 -0.59
CA PRO A 45 -5.03 10.02 -1.30
C PRO A 45 -3.88 10.04 -0.28
N THR A 46 -3.31 8.87 0.01
CA THR A 46 -2.20 8.71 0.97
C THR A 46 -0.85 8.56 0.29
N VAL A 47 0.24 8.65 1.06
CA VAL A 47 1.61 8.38 0.57
C VAL A 47 1.69 6.96 0.01
N SER A 48 1.00 6.01 0.63
CA SER A 48 0.93 4.63 0.16
C SER A 48 0.21 4.52 -1.20
N GLY A 49 -0.84 5.32 -1.42
CA GLY A 49 -1.46 5.46 -2.73
C GLY A 49 -0.49 6.00 -3.78
N LYS A 50 0.37 6.97 -3.43
CA LYS A 50 1.40 7.47 -4.35
C LYS A 50 2.41 6.39 -4.75
N VAL A 51 2.75 5.49 -3.83
CA VAL A 51 3.75 4.42 -4.05
C VAL A 51 3.18 3.24 -4.84
N ALA A 52 1.87 2.98 -4.75
CA ALA A 52 1.21 1.81 -5.34
C ALA A 52 1.13 1.84 -6.88
N ASP A 53 1.02 0.64 -7.47
CA ASP A 53 0.80 0.42 -8.90
C ASP A 53 -0.69 0.48 -9.26
N LEU A 54 -1.54 0.04 -8.33
CA LEU A 54 -3.00 0.10 -8.44
C LEU A 54 -3.60 0.71 -7.19
N ILE A 55 -4.38 1.77 -7.37
CA ILE A 55 -5.14 2.42 -6.30
C ILE A 55 -6.61 2.03 -6.44
N LEU A 56 -7.18 1.45 -5.39
CA LEU A 56 -8.59 1.09 -5.30
C LEU A 56 -9.29 2.02 -4.30
N PRO A 57 -10.49 2.53 -4.60
CA PRO A 57 -11.26 3.29 -3.63
C PRO A 57 -11.80 2.34 -2.55
N SER A 58 -11.53 2.66 -1.28
CA SER A 58 -12.17 1.97 -0.14
C SER A 58 -13.46 2.68 0.27
N ALA A 59 -14.52 1.90 0.44
CA ALA A 59 -15.75 2.39 1.05
C ALA A 59 -15.55 2.73 2.54
N MET A 60 -16.04 3.89 2.96
CA MET A 60 -16.04 4.34 4.35
C MET A 60 -17.07 3.60 5.18
N ILE A 61 -17.01 3.76 6.51
CA ILE A 61 -17.81 2.97 7.47
C ILE A 61 -19.32 2.96 7.19
N PHE A 62 -19.89 4.04 6.63
CA PHE A 62 -21.31 4.16 6.31
C PHE A 62 -21.68 3.73 4.88
N GLU A 63 -20.70 3.42 4.04
CA GLU A 63 -20.88 3.08 2.61
C GLU A 63 -20.76 1.59 2.35
N LYS A 64 -20.35 0.82 3.36
CA LYS A 64 -20.13 -0.62 3.27
C LYS A 64 -21.07 -1.39 4.20
N TRP A 65 -21.51 -2.53 3.71
CA TRP A 65 -22.12 -3.55 4.53
C TRP A 65 -20.98 -4.35 5.17
N GLY A 66 -20.66 -4.02 6.42
CA GLY A 66 -19.76 -4.84 7.24
C GLY A 66 -20.47 -6.14 7.62
N ALA A 67 -19.80 -7.28 7.45
CA ALA A 67 -20.12 -8.47 8.23
C ALA A 67 -19.51 -8.33 9.63
#